data_AF-A0A9N9AFS8-F1
#
_entry.id   AF-A0A9N9AFS8-F1
#
_cell.length_a   1.000
_cell.length_b   1.000
_cell.length_c   1.000
_cell.angle_alpha   90.00
_cell.angle_beta   90.00
_cell.angle_gamma   90.00
#
_symmetry.space_group_name_H-M   'P 1'
#
loop_
_entity.id
_entity.type
_entity.pdbx_description
1 polymer ?
#
loop_
_entity_poly.entity_id
_entity_poly.type
_entity_poly.pdbx_seq_one_letter_code
_entity_poly.pdbx_strand_id
1 'polypeptide(L)'
;MPSINKTQQNENNSETEFSLTNQEEKSSNTLIQKEIIAMEDILTQYELNILCEQEQSQIQPIPMQIPIIGGHMKTETRFWEFIIENETTTYIRYGNILSNGVLKERATQIQRHPSSKQAKAFVKMLIDEKVKAGYVGWTNFEN
;
A
#
# COMPACT_ATOMS: atom_id res chain seq x y z
N MET A 1 88.48 -8.38 -10.77
CA MET A 1 88.71 -9.21 -11.98
C MET A 1 89.11 -10.61 -11.52
N PRO A 2 88.63 -11.74 -12.06
CA PRO A 2 87.62 -11.97 -13.11
C PRO A 2 86.52 -13.04 -12.78
N SER A 3 85.60 -13.19 -13.74
CA SER A 3 84.89 -14.41 -14.22
C SER A 3 83.92 -15.28 -13.38
N ILE A 4 82.62 -15.16 -13.73
CA ILE A 4 81.70 -16.14 -14.37
C ILE A 4 81.77 -17.63 -13.93
N ASN A 5 80.66 -18.24 -13.46
CA ASN A 5 79.82 -19.16 -14.26
C ASN A 5 78.52 -19.62 -13.57
N LYS A 6 77.51 -19.92 -14.40
CA LYS A 6 76.20 -20.49 -14.07
C LYS A 6 76.31 -21.96 -13.61
N THR A 7 75.28 -22.48 -12.91
CA THR A 7 74.34 -23.53 -13.42
C THR A 7 73.45 -24.08 -12.30
N GLN A 8 72.25 -24.49 -12.72
CA GLN A 8 71.09 -25.07 -12.02
C GLN A 8 71.29 -26.50 -11.48
N GLN A 9 70.20 -27.00 -10.86
CA GLN A 9 69.74 -28.40 -10.67
C GLN A 9 69.97 -28.93 -9.24
N ASN A 10 68.93 -29.21 -8.43
CA ASN A 10 67.75 -30.10 -8.53
C ASN A 10 68.03 -31.44 -7.82
N GLU A 11 66.97 -31.97 -7.20
CA GLU A 11 66.80 -33.34 -6.70
C GLU A 11 67.34 -33.64 -5.30
N ASN A 12 66.69 -34.44 -4.44
CA ASN A 12 65.32 -34.85 -4.16
C ASN A 12 65.45 -35.98 -3.12
N ASN A 13 64.49 -36.08 -2.19
CA ASN A 13 64.05 -37.31 -1.49
C ASN A 13 65.05 -37.93 -0.50
N SER A 14 64.70 -38.58 0.61
CA SER A 14 63.47 -39.02 1.31
C SER A 14 64.03 -39.59 2.64
N GLU A 15 63.41 -39.64 3.82
CA GLU A 15 62.14 -40.24 4.23
C GLU A 15 62.08 -39.99 5.77
N THR A 16 61.06 -39.30 6.26
CA THR A 16 60.03 -39.81 7.19
C THR A 16 60.52 -40.29 8.57
N GLU A 17 60.16 -39.57 9.65
CA GLU A 17 59.20 -40.11 10.62
C GLU A 17 58.72 -39.11 11.69
N PHE A 18 57.45 -39.34 12.05
CA PHE A 18 56.76 -39.08 13.32
C PHE A 18 55.94 -37.78 13.52
N SER A 19 54.64 -37.97 13.26
CA SER A 19 53.50 -37.07 13.49
C SER A 19 53.04 -37.08 14.94
N LEU A 20 53.03 -35.91 15.59
CA LEU A 20 52.26 -35.60 16.79
C LEU A 20 51.82 -34.13 16.66
N THR A 21 50.63 -33.88 16.11
CA THR A 21 49.84 -32.62 16.19
C THR A 21 48.72 -32.69 15.15
N ASN A 22 47.66 -33.46 15.39
CA ASN A 22 46.54 -33.54 14.43
C ASN A 22 45.15 -33.74 15.07
N GLN A 23 44.98 -33.39 16.36
CA GLN A 23 43.67 -33.41 17.02
C GLN A 23 43.14 -32.04 17.45
N GLU A 24 43.98 -31.02 17.68
CA GLU A 24 43.49 -29.68 18.07
C GLU A 24 42.99 -28.84 16.88
N GLU A 25 43.60 -28.95 15.70
CA GLU A 25 43.24 -28.08 14.56
C GLU A 25 41.87 -28.41 13.94
N LYS A 26 41.41 -29.67 13.97
CA LYS A 26 40.09 -30.06 13.44
C LYS A 26 38.92 -29.55 14.30
N SER A 27 39.13 -29.43 15.61
CA SER A 27 38.11 -28.91 16.53
C SER A 27 37.92 -27.41 16.38
N SER A 28 39.02 -26.67 16.20
CA SER A 28 38.96 -25.20 16.01
C SER A 28 38.35 -24.83 14.67
N ASN A 29 38.65 -25.56 13.59
CA ASN A 29 38.09 -25.27 12.26
C ASN A 29 36.57 -25.52 12.20
N THR A 30 36.07 -26.56 12.90
CA THR A 30 34.63 -26.81 13.00
C THR A 30 33.89 -25.85 13.94
N LEU A 31 34.56 -25.31 14.96
CA LEU A 31 34.00 -24.29 15.84
C LEU A 31 33.89 -22.94 15.13
N ILE A 32 34.95 -22.55 14.40
CA ILE A 32 34.99 -21.32 13.58
C ILE A 32 33.94 -21.41 12.45
N GLN A 33 33.80 -22.56 11.78
CA GLN A 33 32.75 -22.75 10.78
C GLN A 33 31.34 -22.64 11.36
N LYS A 34 31.11 -23.11 12.60
CA LYS A 34 29.81 -22.96 13.28
C LYS A 34 29.54 -21.51 13.69
N GLU A 35 30.55 -20.76 14.11
CA GLU A 35 30.42 -19.33 14.41
C GLU A 35 30.15 -18.50 13.15
N ILE A 36 30.79 -18.82 12.03
CA ILE A 36 30.54 -18.15 10.74
C ILE A 36 29.09 -18.40 10.28
N ILE A 37 28.62 -19.65 10.31
CA ILE A 37 27.24 -20.00 9.94
C ILE A 37 26.23 -19.31 10.88
N ALA A 38 26.51 -19.26 12.18
CA ALA A 38 25.66 -18.56 13.14
C ALA A 38 25.62 -17.04 12.92
N MET A 39 26.72 -16.43 12.47
CA MET A 39 26.77 -15.01 12.13
C MET A 39 26.05 -14.70 10.80
N GLU A 40 26.09 -15.60 9.82
CA GLU A 40 25.33 -15.49 8.56
C GLU A 40 23.81 -15.62 8.80
N ASP A 41 23.39 -16.50 9.71
CA ASP A 41 22.00 -16.60 10.17
C ASP A 41 21.52 -15.32 10.87
N ILE A 42 22.36 -14.70 11.71
CA ILE A 42 22.02 -13.44 12.40
C ILE A 42 21.90 -12.28 11.41
N LEU A 43 22.78 -12.20 10.41
CA LEU A 43 22.75 -11.15 9.38
C LEU A 43 21.51 -11.27 8.49
N THR A 44 21.13 -12.48 8.08
CA THR A 44 19.90 -12.72 7.31
C THR A 44 18.63 -12.45 8.13
N GLN A 45 18.63 -12.75 9.43
CA GLN A 45 17.52 -12.39 10.32
C GLN A 45 17.34 -10.86 10.46
N TYR A 46 18.45 -10.11 10.52
CA TYR A 46 18.42 -8.65 10.56
C TYR A 46 17.96 -8.03 9.23
N GLU A 47 18.38 -8.55 8.09
CA GLU A 47 17.92 -8.08 6.77
C GLU A 47 16.41 -8.33 6.57
N LEU A 48 15.89 -9.46 7.04
CA LEU A 48 14.45 -9.74 7.03
C LEU A 48 13.66 -8.78 7.95
N ASN A 49 14.21 -8.42 9.11
CA ASN A 49 13.57 -7.45 10.01
C ASN A 49 13.56 -6.03 9.42
N ILE A 50 14.62 -5.61 8.73
CA ILE A 50 14.69 -4.29 8.08
C ILE A 50 13.71 -4.19 6.90
N LEU A 51 13.51 -5.28 6.14
CA LEU A 51 12.49 -5.33 5.08
C LEU A 51 11.06 -5.33 5.65
N CYS A 52 10.84 -5.97 6.80
CA CYS A 52 9.53 -6.00 7.46
C CYS A 52 9.14 -4.63 8.07
N GLU A 53 10.10 -3.85 8.57
CA GLU A 53 9.85 -2.48 9.06
C GLU A 53 9.61 -1.47 7.94
N GLN A 54 10.20 -1.66 6.75
CA GLN A 54 9.93 -0.78 5.60
C GLN A 54 8.54 -0.98 4.99
N GLU A 55 7.93 -2.17 5.11
CA GLU A 55 6.53 -2.40 4.70
C GLU A 55 5.50 -1.84 5.70
N GLN A 56 5.89 -1.52 6.94
CA GLN A 56 4.96 -0.96 7.94
C GLN A 56 4.64 0.53 7.76
N SER A 57 5.27 1.19 6.78
CA SER A 57 4.92 2.57 6.39
C SER A 57 3.92 2.66 5.23
N GLN A 58 3.34 1.53 4.79
CA GLN A 58 2.19 1.51 3.89
C GLN A 58 0.96 0.76 4.45
N ILE A 59 0.62 1.01 5.72
CA ILE A 59 -0.81 0.95 6.06
C ILE A 59 -1.40 2.26 5.54
N GLN A 60 -1.78 2.27 4.25
CA GLN A 60 -2.79 3.24 3.81
C GLN A 60 -3.93 3.12 4.83
N PRO A 61 -4.41 4.23 5.42
CA PRO A 61 -5.57 4.13 6.30
C PRO A 61 -6.62 3.34 5.51
N ILE A 62 -7.07 2.22 6.07
CA ILE A 62 -8.25 1.53 5.54
C ILE A 62 -9.23 2.67 5.35
N PRO A 63 -9.68 2.98 4.12
CA PRO A 63 -10.67 4.01 3.96
C PRO A 63 -11.81 3.53 4.85
N MET A 64 -12.00 4.18 6.00
CA MET A 64 -13.22 4.00 6.76
C MET A 64 -14.28 4.14 5.69
N GLN A 65 -15.06 3.09 5.46
CA GLN A 65 -16.19 3.15 4.55
C GLN A 65 -17.16 4.12 5.22
N ILE A 66 -16.87 5.41 5.10
CA ILE A 66 -17.75 6.48 5.50
C ILE A 66 -18.96 6.20 4.62
N PRO A 67 -20.12 5.88 5.22
CA PRO A 67 -21.29 5.55 4.45
C PRO A 67 -21.56 6.74 3.53
N ILE A 68 -21.47 6.49 2.22
CA ILE A 68 -21.72 7.51 1.21
C ILE A 68 -23.21 7.82 1.31
N ILE A 69 -23.53 8.97 1.91
CA ILE A 69 -24.88 9.50 1.93
C ILE A 69 -25.14 10.04 0.54
N GLY A 70 -26.15 9.49 -0.13
CA GLY A 70 -26.46 9.88 -1.50
C GLY A 70 -27.87 9.48 -1.90
N GLY A 71 -28.27 9.92 -3.08
CA GLY A 71 -29.57 9.58 -3.62
C GLY A 71 -29.71 9.92 -5.08
N HIS A 72 -30.69 9.28 -5.71
CA HIS A 72 -31.09 9.53 -7.08
C HIS A 72 -32.61 9.66 -7.11
N MET A 73 -33.09 10.77 -7.65
CA MET A 73 -34.50 11.05 -7.83
C MET A 73 -34.75 11.50 -9.27
N LYS A 74 -35.91 11.13 -9.82
CA LYS A 74 -36.26 11.47 -11.20
C LYS A 74 -37.75 11.72 -11.38
N THR A 75 -38.04 12.41 -12.46
CA THR A 75 -39.36 12.46 -13.10
C THR A 75 -39.27 11.69 -14.43
N GLU A 76 -40.29 11.78 -15.27
CA GLU A 76 -40.24 11.19 -16.62
C GLU A 76 -39.12 11.80 -17.50
N THR A 77 -38.82 13.09 -17.32
CA THR A 77 -37.95 13.84 -18.24
C THR A 77 -36.73 14.47 -17.57
N ARG A 78 -36.57 14.33 -16.25
CA ARG A 78 -35.49 14.96 -15.49
C ARG A 78 -34.95 14.05 -14.41
N PHE A 79 -33.66 14.16 -14.12
CA PHE A 79 -33.01 13.49 -13.01
C PHE A 79 -32.34 14.52 -12.08
N TRP A 80 -32.18 14.13 -10.83
CA TRP A 80 -31.48 14.88 -9.79
C TRP A 80 -30.79 13.87 -8.87
N GLU A 81 -29.50 14.05 -8.67
CA GLU A 81 -28.67 13.18 -7.84
C GLU A 81 -27.86 14.01 -6.87
N PHE A 82 -27.57 13.43 -5.71
CA PHE A 82 -26.69 14.04 -4.74
C PHE A 82 -25.81 13.02 -4.03
N ILE A 83 -24.67 13.50 -3.55
CA ILE A 83 -23.75 12.80 -2.66
C ILE A 83 -23.26 13.78 -1.60
N ILE A 84 -23.07 13.32 -0.36
CA ILE A 84 -22.35 14.03 0.69
C ILE A 84 -21.00 13.32 0.90
N GLU A 85 -19.91 13.96 0.51
CA GLU A 85 -18.56 13.48 0.75
C GLU A 85 -17.93 14.17 1.96
N ASN A 86 -17.06 13.45 2.67
CA ASN A 86 -16.34 13.95 3.85
C ASN A 86 -17.27 14.63 4.88
N GLU A 87 -18.51 14.17 4.91
CA GLU A 87 -19.66 14.69 5.66
C GLU A 87 -20.03 16.17 5.42
N THR A 88 -19.18 16.96 4.80
CA THR A 88 -19.29 18.43 4.78
C THR A 88 -19.40 18.99 3.37
N THR A 89 -19.18 18.20 2.32
CA THR A 89 -19.26 18.65 0.94
C THR A 89 -20.39 17.95 0.23
N THR A 90 -21.33 18.73 -0.31
CA THR A 90 -22.45 18.20 -1.09
C THR A 90 -22.18 18.37 -2.58
N TYR A 91 -22.28 17.29 -3.32
CA TYR A 91 -22.23 17.26 -4.78
C TYR A 91 -23.63 16.97 -5.28
N ILE A 92 -24.12 17.78 -6.19
CA ILE A 92 -25.46 17.66 -6.76
C ILE A 92 -25.33 17.77 -8.25
N ARG A 93 -25.85 16.80 -9.00
CA ARG A 93 -25.95 16.90 -10.47
C ARG A 93 -27.38 16.71 -10.91
N TYR A 94 -27.75 17.40 -11.98
CA TYR A 94 -29.11 17.34 -12.50
C TYR A 94 -29.16 17.63 -13.99
N GLY A 95 -30.22 17.17 -14.62
CA GLY A 95 -30.40 17.33 -16.06
C GLY A 95 -31.67 16.68 -16.57
N ASN A 96 -31.66 16.42 -17.88
CA ASN A 96 -32.79 15.83 -18.57
C ASN A 96 -32.56 14.33 -18.81
N ILE A 97 -33.65 13.60 -18.92
CA ILE A 97 -33.69 12.22 -19.41
C ILE A 97 -34.17 12.31 -20.85
N LEU A 98 -33.33 11.88 -21.79
CA LEU A 98 -33.67 11.85 -23.20
C LEU A 98 -34.65 10.70 -23.49
N SER A 99 -35.32 10.74 -24.65
CA SER A 99 -36.30 9.73 -25.05
C SER A 99 -35.73 8.31 -25.14
N ASN A 100 -34.43 8.17 -25.35
CA ASN A 100 -33.69 6.91 -25.33
C ASN A 100 -33.22 6.48 -23.92
N GLY A 101 -33.65 7.18 -22.87
CA GLY A 101 -33.29 6.92 -21.47
C GLY A 101 -31.93 7.48 -21.04
N VAL A 102 -31.17 8.11 -21.95
CA VAL A 102 -29.84 8.66 -21.61
C VAL A 102 -29.97 9.90 -20.73
N LEU A 103 -29.17 9.97 -19.68
CA LEU A 103 -29.05 11.15 -18.82
C LEU A 103 -28.21 12.22 -19.53
N LYS A 104 -28.82 13.35 -19.83
CA LYS A 104 -28.13 14.55 -20.32
C LYS A 104 -27.98 15.54 -19.17
N GLU A 105 -26.78 15.59 -18.60
CA GLU A 105 -26.45 16.54 -17.53
C GLU A 105 -26.63 17.98 -18.01
N ARG A 106 -27.21 18.81 -17.14
CA ARG A 106 -27.33 20.25 -17.33
C ARG A 106 -26.27 20.99 -16.52
N ALA A 107 -26.13 20.63 -15.25
CA ALA A 107 -25.16 21.26 -14.36
C ALA A 107 -24.84 20.35 -13.17
N THR A 108 -23.69 20.65 -12.58
CA THR A 108 -23.25 20.12 -11.29
C THR A 108 -23.00 21.29 -10.33
N GLN A 109 -23.52 21.15 -9.12
CA GLN A 109 -23.34 22.08 -8.00
C GLN A 109 -22.51 21.39 -6.92
N ILE A 110 -21.44 22.05 -6.49
CA ILE A 110 -20.58 21.61 -5.39
C ILE A 110 -20.66 22.68 -4.32
N GLN A 111 -20.97 22.29 -3.09
CA GLN A 111 -21.08 23.20 -1.97
C GLN A 111 -20.42 22.61 -0.73
N ARG A 112 -19.54 23.39 -0.12
CA ARG A 112 -18.92 23.06 1.16
C ARG A 112 -19.71 23.70 2.29
N HIS A 113 -19.95 22.92 3.34
CA HIS A 113 -20.69 23.32 4.52
C HIS A 113 -19.75 23.39 5.74
N PRO A 114 -20.06 24.24 6.73
CA PRO A 114 -19.27 24.33 7.97
C PRO A 114 -19.29 23.06 8.83
N SER A 115 -20.30 22.19 8.66
CA SER A 115 -20.44 20.98 9.48
C SER A 115 -21.30 19.92 8.79
N SER A 116 -21.13 18.67 9.25
CA SER A 116 -21.94 17.50 8.83
C SER A 116 -23.44 17.74 8.99
N LYS A 117 -23.84 18.31 10.13
CA LYS A 117 -25.23 18.66 10.43
C LYS A 117 -25.82 19.63 9.40
N GLN A 118 -25.05 20.63 8.97
CA GLN A 118 -25.52 21.62 7.99
C GLN A 118 -25.62 21.02 6.58
N ALA A 119 -24.63 20.21 6.17
CA ALA A 119 -24.68 19.52 4.88
C ALA A 119 -25.91 18.60 4.78
N LYS A 120 -26.17 17.82 5.84
CA LYS A 120 -27.35 16.96 5.93
C LYS A 120 -28.64 17.77 5.89
N ALA A 121 -28.77 18.82 6.71
CA ALA A 121 -29.98 19.66 6.73
C ALA A 121 -30.25 20.32 5.36
N PHE A 122 -29.21 20.79 4.67
CA PHE A 122 -29.32 21.35 3.33
C PHE A 122 -29.84 20.32 2.33
N VAL A 123 -29.24 19.13 2.27
CA VAL A 123 -29.69 18.06 1.37
C VAL A 123 -31.10 17.61 1.71
N LYS A 124 -31.45 17.49 3.00
CA LYS A 124 -32.81 17.12 3.43
C LYS A 124 -33.85 18.11 2.90
N MET A 125 -33.59 19.41 3.03
CA MET A 125 -34.46 20.45 2.50
C MET A 125 -34.66 20.28 0.98
N LEU A 126 -33.60 20.01 0.23
CA LEU A 126 -33.68 19.78 -1.21
C LEU A 126 -34.45 18.51 -1.57
N ILE A 127 -34.25 17.41 -0.83
CA ILE A 127 -35.03 16.18 -1.01
C ILE A 127 -36.52 16.49 -0.82
N ASP A 128 -36.88 17.18 0.26
CA ASP A 128 -38.28 17.54 0.54
C ASP A 128 -38.86 18.42 -0.59
N GLU A 129 -38.09 19.35 -1.16
CA GLU A 129 -38.48 20.13 -2.35
C GLU A 129 -38.65 19.26 -3.60
N LYS A 130 -37.75 18.30 -3.85
CA LYS A 130 -37.84 17.40 -5.00
C LYS A 130 -39.04 16.46 -4.91
N VAL A 131 -39.32 15.92 -3.73
CA VAL A 131 -40.52 15.11 -3.48
C VAL A 131 -41.79 15.93 -3.77
N LYS A 132 -41.87 17.16 -3.28
CA LYS A 132 -43.00 18.07 -3.57
C LYS A 132 -43.14 18.39 -5.07
N ALA A 133 -42.03 18.44 -5.80
CA ALA A 133 -42.00 18.64 -7.25
C ALA A 133 -42.31 17.36 -8.06
N GLY A 134 -42.67 16.25 -7.40
CA GLY A 134 -43.05 14.99 -8.06
C GLY A 134 -41.87 14.11 -8.47
N TYR A 135 -40.66 14.38 -7.98
CA TYR A 135 -39.55 13.47 -8.18
C TYR A 135 -39.72 12.22 -7.29
N VAL A 136 -39.44 11.05 -7.85
CA VAL A 136 -39.44 9.76 -7.16
C VAL A 136 -38.09 9.08 -7.32
N GLY A 137 -37.69 8.26 -6.35
CA GLY A 137 -36.42 7.56 -6.41
C GLY A 137 -35.98 7.00 -5.06
N TRP A 138 -34.67 6.86 -4.89
CA TRP A 138 -34.07 6.32 -3.67
C TRP A 138 -33.15 7.36 -3.03
N THR A 139 -33.08 7.32 -1.70
CA THR A 139 -32.16 8.14 -0.91
C THR A 139 -31.61 7.29 0.23
N ASN A 140 -30.30 7.19 0.35
CA ASN A 140 -29.62 6.64 1.52
C ASN A 140 -29.34 7.78 2.52
N PHE A 141 -30.39 8.52 2.87
CA PHE A 141 -30.33 9.65 3.78
C PHE A 141 -30.98 9.23 5.10
N GLU A 142 -30.16 8.85 6.08
CA GLU A 142 -30.64 8.54 7.43
C GLU A 142 -30.88 9.85 8.21
N ASN A 143 -32.03 9.93 8.90
CA ASN A 143 -32.44 11.07 9.73
C ASN A 143 -31.77 11.04 11.11
#